data_AF-A0A365P5G5-F1
#
_entry.id   AF-A0A365P5G5-F1
#
_cell.length_a   1.000
_cell.length_b   1.000
_cell.length_c   1.000
_cell.angle_alpha   90.00
_cell.angle_beta   90.00
_cell.angle_gamma   90.00
#
_symmetry.space_group_name_H-M   'P 1'
#
loop_
_entity.id
_entity.type
_entity.pdbx_description
1 polymer ?
#
loop_
_entity_poly.entity_id
_entity_poly.type
_entity_poly.pdbx_seq_one_letter_code
_entity_poly.pdbx_strand_id
1 'polypeptide(L)'
;MKINLNKIPIVFQLLLLLVFVYGNILLLEAVFSLEEKWKSAYYTFYQTFSFFAISSSVILLLNLIIQKKAKDQIGYVFLGIMTVKVIAAYIFIAPALELKTASSQFEKNNFFIYFLTFLAIDVYLTAQILNKKN
;
A
#
# COMPACT_ATOMS: atom_id res chain seq x y z
N MET A 1 21.90 10.35 -13.42
CA MET A 1 20.88 9.88 -14.39
C MET A 1 19.50 10.05 -13.74
N LYS A 2 18.67 11.02 -14.16
CA LYS A 2 17.31 11.19 -13.64
C LYS A 2 16.39 10.21 -14.37
N ILE A 3 15.89 9.19 -13.67
CA ILE A 3 14.91 8.25 -14.23
C ILE A 3 13.57 8.99 -14.37
N ASN A 4 13.03 9.10 -15.58
CA ASN A 4 11.74 9.72 -15.83
C ASN A 4 10.62 8.67 -15.72
N LEU A 5 9.97 8.64 -14.56
CA LEU A 5 8.92 7.67 -14.23
C LEU A 5 7.71 7.76 -15.18
N ASN A 6 7.44 8.90 -15.81
CA ASN A 6 6.23 9.13 -16.62
C ASN A 6 6.21 8.32 -17.93
N LYS A 7 7.37 7.84 -18.40
CA LYS A 7 7.48 7.02 -19.62
C LYS A 7 7.21 5.54 -19.38
N ILE A 8 7.22 5.10 -18.12
CA ILE A 8 7.03 3.70 -17.73
C ILE A 8 5.53 3.41 -17.60
N PRO A 9 5.03 2.25 -18.09
CA PRO A 9 3.64 1.85 -17.86
C PRO A 9 3.27 1.89 -16.37
N ILE A 10 2.12 2.45 -16.02
CA ILE A 10 1.72 2.69 -14.62
C ILE A 10 1.67 1.40 -13.78
N VAL A 11 1.31 0.28 -14.42
CA VAL A 11 1.35 -1.06 -13.80
C VAL A 11 2.78 -1.45 -13.43
N PHE A 12 3.76 -1.16 -14.30
CA PHE A 12 5.16 -1.44 -14.02
C PHE A 12 5.72 -0.52 -12.93
N GLN A 13 5.24 0.73 -12.84
CA GLN A 13 5.58 1.61 -11.71
C GLN A 13 5.09 1.02 -10.38
N LEU A 14 3.87 0.50 -10.32
CA LEU A 14 3.37 -0.21 -9.13
C LEU A 14 4.25 -1.41 -8.81
N LEU A 15 4.56 -2.28 -9.79
CA LEU A 15 5.42 -3.45 -9.57
C LEU A 15 6.80 -3.07 -9.02
N LEU A 16 7.44 -2.04 -9.58
CA LEU A 16 8.72 -1.53 -9.07
C LEU A 16 8.60 -1.01 -7.64
N LEU A 17 7.53 -0.27 -7.31
CA LEU A 17 7.29 0.21 -5.96
C LEU A 17 7.03 -0.94 -4.98
N LEU A 18 6.30 -1.98 -5.38
CA LEU A 18 6.09 -3.18 -4.57
C LEU A 18 7.41 -3.91 -4.28
N VAL A 19 8.23 -4.14 -5.30
CA VAL A 19 9.55 -4.77 -5.15
C VAL A 19 10.46 -3.91 -4.28
N PHE A 20 10.44 -2.59 -4.47
CA PHE A 20 11.22 -1.66 -3.67
C PHE A 20 10.80 -1.69 -2.20
N VAL A 21 9.50 -1.57 -1.90
CA VAL A 21 8.99 -1.65 -0.53
C VAL A 21 9.36 -2.99 0.10
N TYR A 22 9.06 -4.09 -0.59
CA TYR A 22 9.38 -5.45 -0.12
C TYR A 22 10.87 -5.62 0.19
N GLY A 23 11.75 -5.17 -0.71
CA GLY A 23 13.20 -5.25 -0.52
C GLY A 23 13.71 -4.41 0.66
N ASN A 24 13.16 -3.21 0.88
CA ASN A 24 13.52 -2.40 2.05
C ASN A 24 13.14 -3.10 3.35
N ILE A 25 12.01 -3.80 3.38
CA ILE A 25 11.55 -4.50 4.58
C ILE A 25 12.45 -5.70 4.87
N LEU A 26 12.77 -6.52 3.87
CA LEU A 26 13.70 -7.63 4.05
C LEU A 26 15.07 -7.14 4.56
N LEU A 27 15.54 -6.00 4.06
CA LEU A 27 16.77 -5.37 4.53
C LEU A 27 16.65 -4.93 6.00
N LEU A 28 15.54 -4.31 6.39
CA LEU A 28 15.29 -3.93 7.79
C LEU A 28 15.21 -5.16 8.70
N GLU A 29 14.54 -6.24 8.27
CA GLU A 29 14.45 -7.49 9.02
C GLU A 29 15.84 -8.11 9.25
N ALA A 30 16.70 -8.13 8.23
CA ALA A 30 18.05 -8.64 8.32
C ALA A 30 18.95 -7.78 9.24
N VAL A 31 18.85 -6.45 9.15
CA VAL A 31 19.69 -5.52 9.92
C VAL A 31 19.28 -5.45 11.40
N PHE A 32 17.98 -5.51 11.69
CA PHE A 32 17.43 -5.34 13.05
C PHE A 32 16.96 -6.63 13.71
N SER A 33 17.16 -7.79 13.07
CA SER A 33 16.79 -9.12 13.58
C SER A 33 15.32 -9.19 14.04
N LEU A 34 14.41 -8.70 13.19
CA LEU A 34 12.98 -8.54 13.54
C LEU A 34 12.14 -9.82 13.42
N GLU A 35 12.74 -10.93 12.97
CA GLU A 35 12.04 -12.19 12.68
C GLU A 35 11.22 -12.70 13.87
N GLU A 36 11.79 -12.71 15.08
CA GLU A 36 11.12 -13.17 16.29
C GLU A 36 9.93 -12.28 16.69
N LYS A 37 9.99 -10.98 16.37
CA LYS A 37 8.87 -10.06 16.61
C LYS A 37 7.71 -10.34 15.65
N TRP A 38 7.99 -10.73 14.42
CA TRP A 38 6.96 -11.12 13.46
C TRP A 38 6.37 -12.49 13.74
N LYS A 39 7.16 -13.46 14.26
CA LYS A 39 6.65 -14.77 14.69
C LYS A 39 5.65 -14.67 15.85
N SER A 40 5.80 -13.67 16.70
CA SER A 40 4.94 -13.43 17.86
C SER A 40 3.81 -12.42 17.60
N ALA A 41 3.74 -11.84 16.39
CA ALA A 41 2.68 -10.94 15.96
C ALA A 41 1.42 -11.73 15.54
N TYR A 42 0.25 -11.09 15.58
CA TYR A 42 -1.00 -11.72 15.14
C TYR A 42 -1.02 -11.87 13.63
N TYR A 43 -0.66 -10.81 12.90
CA TYR A 43 -0.37 -10.85 11.48
C TYR A 43 1.14 -10.92 11.23
N THR A 44 1.52 -11.88 10.41
CA THR A 44 2.86 -11.93 9.83
C THR A 44 3.07 -10.76 8.89
N PHE A 45 4.33 -10.39 8.70
CA PHE A 45 4.73 -9.43 7.68
C PHE A 45 4.09 -9.72 6.31
N TYR A 46 4.14 -10.99 5.85
CA TYR A 46 3.60 -11.39 4.55
C TYR A 46 2.10 -11.09 4.41
N GLN A 47 1.32 -11.29 5.48
CA GLN A 47 -0.12 -11.03 5.47
C GLN A 47 -0.40 -9.52 5.35
N THR A 48 0.26 -8.70 6.18
CA THR A 48 0.10 -7.24 6.14
C THR A 48 0.53 -6.67 4.79
N PHE A 49 1.69 -7.07 4.29
CA PHE A 49 2.18 -6.63 2.98
C PHE A 49 1.23 -7.04 1.85
N SER A 50 0.77 -8.30 1.84
CA SER A 50 -0.13 -8.81 0.80
C SER A 50 -1.46 -8.06 0.78
N PHE A 51 -2.04 -7.79 1.96
CA PHE A 51 -3.26 -7.00 2.07
C PHE A 51 -3.12 -5.62 1.40
N PHE A 52 -2.03 -4.90 1.69
CA PHE A 52 -1.80 -3.59 1.09
C PHE A 52 -1.42 -3.64 -0.39
N ALA A 53 -0.64 -4.64 -0.81
CA ALA A 53 -0.28 -4.83 -2.21
C ALA A 53 -1.52 -5.17 -3.08
N ILE A 54 -2.38 -6.07 -2.61
CA ILE A 54 -3.62 -6.45 -3.29
C ILE A 54 -4.57 -5.25 -3.35
N SER A 55 -4.80 -4.57 -2.23
CA SER A 55 -5.70 -3.41 -2.22
C SER A 55 -5.22 -2.31 -3.17
N SER A 56 -3.93 -1.98 -3.19
CA SER A 56 -3.38 -0.97 -4.10
C SER A 56 -3.45 -1.39 -5.56
N SER A 57 -3.30 -2.70 -5.84
CA SER A 57 -3.52 -3.24 -7.19
C SER A 57 -4.97 -3.09 -7.63
N VAL A 58 -5.92 -3.37 -6.75
CA VAL A 58 -7.37 -3.17 -7.02
C VAL A 58 -7.67 -1.69 -7.26
N ILE A 59 -7.15 -0.79 -6.44
CA ILE A 59 -7.33 0.66 -6.61
C ILE A 59 -6.80 1.12 -7.97
N LEU A 60 -5.58 0.69 -8.35
CA LEU A 60 -5.01 1.03 -9.64
C LEU A 60 -5.89 0.54 -10.80
N LEU A 61 -6.38 -0.71 -10.73
CA LEU A 61 -7.27 -1.27 -11.75
C LEU A 61 -8.58 -0.47 -11.86
N LEU A 62 -9.20 -0.14 -10.73
CA LEU A 62 -10.42 0.68 -10.72
C LEU A 62 -10.17 2.05 -11.33
N ASN A 63 -9.10 2.74 -10.94
CA ASN A 63 -8.72 4.03 -11.50
C ASN A 63 -8.47 3.97 -13.01
N LEU A 64 -7.86 2.90 -13.52
CA LEU A 64 -7.66 2.69 -14.96
C LEU A 64 -8.98 2.46 -15.71
N ILE A 65 -9.93 1.75 -15.10
CA ILE A 65 -11.27 1.55 -15.67
C ILE A 65 -12.02 2.89 -15.71
N ILE A 66 -11.98 3.65 -14.62
CA ILE A 66 -12.65 4.96 -14.51
C ILE A 66 -12.01 5.96 -15.47
N GLN A 67 -10.68 5.95 -15.63
CA GLN A 67 -9.99 6.83 -16.58
C GLN A 67 -10.51 6.67 -18.00
N LYS A 68 -10.87 5.45 -18.41
CA LYS A 68 -11.42 5.17 -19.75
C LYS A 68 -12.89 5.59 -19.89
N LYS A 69 -13.66 5.60 -18.80
CA LYS A 69 -15.12 5.81 -18.82
C LYS A 69 -15.54 7.22 -18.43
N ALA A 70 -14.88 7.83 -17.45
CA ALA A 70 -15.26 9.10 -16.82
C ALA A 70 -14.02 9.80 -16.23
N LYS A 71 -13.15 10.32 -17.09
CA LYS A 71 -11.86 10.93 -16.70
C LYS A 71 -12.02 12.07 -15.68
N ASP A 72 -13.05 12.89 -15.83
CA ASP A 72 -13.30 14.05 -14.96
C ASP A 72 -13.72 13.64 -13.53
N GLN A 73 -14.15 12.39 -13.34
CA GLN A 73 -14.63 11.90 -12.05
C GLN A 73 -13.58 11.10 -11.28
N ILE A 74 -12.40 10.83 -11.86
CA ILE A 74 -11.36 9.98 -11.23
C ILE A 74 -11.02 10.46 -9.82
N GLY A 75 -10.84 11.76 -9.61
CA GLY A 75 -10.48 12.30 -8.28
C GLY A 75 -11.55 12.02 -7.22
N TYR A 76 -12.83 12.21 -7.55
CA TYR A 76 -13.95 11.95 -6.65
C TYR A 76 -14.10 10.46 -6.33
N VAL A 77 -14.03 9.61 -7.37
CA VAL A 77 -14.17 8.16 -7.19
C VAL A 77 -12.98 7.60 -6.42
N PHE A 78 -11.76 8.09 -6.69
CA PHE A 78 -10.57 7.73 -5.92
C PHE A 78 -10.73 8.04 -4.44
N LEU A 79 -11.26 9.21 -4.08
CA LEU A 79 -11.50 9.58 -2.68
C LEU A 79 -12.48 8.61 -1.98
N GLY A 80 -13.54 8.19 -2.70
CA GLY A 80 -14.48 7.19 -2.21
C GLY A 80 -13.83 5.83 -2.00
N ILE A 81 -13.07 5.34 -2.99
CA ILE A 81 -12.32 4.08 -2.91
C ILE A 81 -11.30 4.12 -1.77
N MET A 82 -10.61 5.25 -1.57
CA MET A 82 -9.67 5.43 -0.48
C MET A 82 -10.35 5.32 0.88
N THR A 83 -11.52 5.93 1.05
CA THR A 83 -12.33 5.80 2.27
C THR A 83 -12.65 4.33 2.56
N VAL A 84 -13.06 3.57 1.54
CA VAL A 84 -13.31 2.13 1.67
C VAL A 84 -12.05 1.37 2.08
N LYS A 85 -10.88 1.68 1.50
CA LYS A 85 -9.60 1.07 1.89
C LYS A 85 -9.23 1.37 3.34
N VAL A 86 -9.46 2.58 3.84
CA VAL A 86 -9.22 2.93 5.25
C VAL A 86 -10.09 2.09 6.17
N ILE A 87 -11.39 1.95 5.86
CA ILE A 87 -12.31 1.10 6.63
C ILE A 87 -11.86 -0.36 6.59
N ALA A 88 -11.53 -0.88 5.41
CA ALA A 88 -11.04 -2.25 5.26
C ALA A 88 -9.73 -2.48 6.04
N ALA A 89 -8.81 -1.51 6.03
CA ALA A 89 -7.56 -1.57 6.79
C ALA A 89 -7.82 -1.60 8.30
N TYR A 90 -8.78 -0.81 8.79
CA TYR A 90 -9.17 -0.85 10.20
C TYR A 90 -9.75 -2.21 10.60
N ILE A 91 -10.68 -2.75 9.80
CA ILE A 91 -11.27 -4.07 10.05
C ILE A 91 -10.18 -5.15 10.04
N PHE A 92 -9.23 -5.07 9.09
CA PHE A 92 -8.13 -6.01 8.99
C PHE A 92 -7.24 -5.99 10.24
N ILE A 93 -6.85 -4.83 10.77
CA ILE A 93 -5.94 -4.76 11.94
C ILE A 93 -6.67 -4.91 13.29
N ALA A 94 -8.00 -4.84 13.32
CA ALA A 94 -8.78 -4.86 14.57
C ALA A 94 -8.42 -6.01 15.53
N PRO A 95 -8.23 -7.27 15.09
CA PRO A 95 -7.84 -8.35 16.00
C PRO A 95 -6.49 -8.11 16.69
N ALA A 96 -5.53 -7.49 16.00
CA ALA A 96 -4.22 -7.15 16.55
C ALA A 96 -4.28 -5.93 17.49
N LEU A 97 -5.27 -5.04 17.32
CA LEU A 97 -5.47 -3.87 18.18
C LEU A 97 -5.91 -4.25 19.60
N GLU A 98 -6.73 -5.29 19.73
CA GLU A 98 -7.27 -5.77 21.01
C GLU A 98 -6.23 -6.45 21.90
N LEU A 99 -5.16 -6.99 21.29
CA LEU A 99 -4.05 -7.60 22.01
C LEU A 99 -3.17 -6.54 22.70
N LYS A 100 -2.84 -6.79 23.97
CA LYS A 100 -1.95 -5.95 24.81
C LYS A 100 -0.64 -6.66 25.11
N THR A 101 0.14 -6.98 24.08
CA THR A 101 1.47 -7.62 24.20
C THR A 101 2.55 -6.71 23.61
N ALA A 102 3.82 -6.94 23.95
CA ALA A 102 4.91 -6.16 23.35
C ALA A 102 4.97 -6.35 21.82
N SER A 103 4.65 -7.55 21.32
CA SER A 103 4.55 -7.84 19.89
C SER A 103 3.38 -7.12 19.22
N SER A 104 2.27 -6.89 19.95
CA SER A 104 1.14 -6.13 19.40
C SER A 104 1.49 -4.65 19.19
N GLN A 105 2.34 -4.04 20.02
CA GLN A 105 2.80 -2.67 19.77
C GLN A 105 3.70 -2.57 18.53
N PHE A 106 4.60 -3.55 18.35
CA PHE A 106 5.45 -3.64 17.16
C PHE A 106 4.60 -3.78 15.89
N GLU A 107 3.62 -4.68 15.89
CA GLU A 107 2.71 -4.92 14.78
C GLU A 107 1.90 -3.66 14.42
N LYS A 108 1.33 -2.97 15.42
CA LYS A 108 0.56 -1.73 15.22
C LYS A 108 1.38 -0.64 14.55
N ASN A 109 2.61 -0.42 15.02
CA ASN A 109 3.48 0.59 14.45
C ASN A 109 3.85 0.25 13.00
N ASN A 110 4.18 -1.00 12.72
CA ASN A 110 4.50 -1.44 11.37
C ASN A 110 3.29 -1.33 10.44
N PHE A 111 2.12 -1.80 10.87
CA PHE A 111 0.88 -1.68 10.11
C PHE A 111 0.61 -0.24 9.69
N PHE A 112 0.82 0.73 10.58
CA PHE A 112 0.64 2.14 10.27
C PHE A 112 1.66 2.65 9.23
N ILE A 113 2.91 2.21 9.31
CA ILE A 113 3.94 2.52 8.30
C ILE A 113 3.55 1.95 6.93
N TYR A 114 3.07 0.71 6.88
CA TYR A 114 2.54 0.11 5.65
C TYR A 114 1.38 0.93 5.10
N PHE A 115 0.40 1.22 5.95
CA PHE A 115 -0.78 2.00 5.59
C PHE A 115 -0.39 3.33 4.94
N LEU A 116 0.50 4.11 5.57
CA LEU A 116 0.97 5.38 5.02
C LEU A 116 1.77 5.22 3.72
N THR A 117 2.66 4.22 3.65
CA THR A 117 3.49 3.97 2.47
C THR A 117 2.61 3.65 1.26
N PHE A 118 1.64 2.75 1.43
CA PHE A 118 0.74 2.36 0.36
C PHE A 118 -0.30 3.43 0.02
N LEU A 119 -0.76 4.21 1.00
CA LEU A 119 -1.57 5.41 0.76
C LEU A 119 -0.82 6.40 -0.14
N ALA A 120 0.46 6.65 0.13
CA ALA A 120 1.29 7.53 -0.69
C ALA A 120 1.48 6.98 -2.11
N ILE A 121 1.67 5.66 -2.26
CA ILE A 121 1.75 4.99 -3.57
C ILE A 121 0.45 5.18 -4.35
N ASP A 122 -0.71 4.94 -3.73
CA ASP A 122 -2.01 5.10 -4.39
C ASP A 122 -2.25 6.54 -4.85
N VAL A 123 -1.94 7.51 -3.99
CA VAL A 123 -2.04 8.94 -4.31
C VAL A 123 -1.12 9.30 -5.47
N TYR A 124 0.14 8.87 -5.43
CA TYR A 124 1.11 9.10 -6.50
C TYR A 124 0.64 8.51 -7.84
N LEU A 125 0.23 7.24 -7.86
CA LEU A 125 -0.21 6.57 -9.10
C LEU A 125 -1.47 7.23 -9.66
N THR A 126 -2.42 7.62 -8.80
CA THR A 126 -3.64 8.31 -9.23
C THR A 126 -3.34 9.70 -9.77
N ALA A 127 -2.44 10.45 -9.14
CA ALA A 127 -2.01 11.76 -9.64
C ALA A 127 -1.36 11.64 -11.03
N GLN A 128 -0.58 10.58 -11.28
CA GLN A 128 0.01 10.30 -12.59
C GLN A 128 -1.07 9.96 -13.65
N ILE A 129 -2.11 9.23 -13.27
CA ILE A 129 -3.26 8.92 -14.14
C ILE A 129 -4.02 10.20 -14.51
N LEU A 130 -4.23 11.10 -13.55
CA LEU A 130 -4.87 12.40 -13.76
C LEU A 130 -4.04 13.32 -14.67
N ASN A 131 -2.73 13.36 -14.43
CA ASN A 131 -1.79 14.25 -15.15
C ASN A 131 -1.41 13.76 -16.54
N LYS A 132 -1.78 12.53 -16.93
CA LYS A 132 -1.68 12.09 -18.32
C LYS A 132 -2.62 12.93 -19.18
N LYS A 133 -2.07 13.96 -19.81
CA LYS A 133 -2.67 14.59 -20.99
C LYS A 133 -2.75 13.52 -22.08
N ASN A 134 -3.95 13.34 -22.63
CA ASN A 134 -4.15 12.56 -23.84
C ASN A 134 -3.52 13.32 -25.00
#